data_AF-H1KPP8-F1
#
_entry.id   AF-H1KPP8-F1
#
_cell.length_a   1.000
_cell.length_b   1.000
_cell.length_c   1.000
_cell.angle_alpha   90.00
_cell.angle_beta   90.00
_cell.angle_gamma   90.00
#
_symmetry.space_group_name_H-M   'P 1'
#
loop_
_entity.id
_entity.type
_entity.pdbx_description
1 polymer ?
#
loop_
_entity_poly.entity_id
_entity_poly.type
_entity_poly.pdbx_seq_one_letter_code
_entity_poly.pdbx_strand_id
1 'polypeptide(L)'
;MSDDPFIPYAVIETGNWPPTSLMTIWALGAANLKRIDFDLSRPEDTYIEQTLAGLQAKLDRWGGKELPSFGRPLSIIINLEPNKGIRIGLDGSIMDHLDWTMTIGSASMDAGSGKAPLRVDE
;
A
#
# COMPACT_ATOMS: atom_id res chain seq x y z
N MET A 1 -21.43 -5.27 -8.53
CA MET A 1 -20.12 -4.76 -8.98
C MET A 1 -20.27 -3.26 -9.06
N SER A 2 -19.39 -2.49 -8.42
CA SER A 2 -19.46 -1.02 -8.55
C SER A 2 -19.10 -0.68 -10.00
N ASP A 3 -19.91 0.14 -10.67
CA ASP A 3 -19.62 0.65 -12.01
C ASP A 3 -18.54 1.75 -12.00
N ASP A 4 -17.89 1.97 -10.86
CA ASP A 4 -16.84 2.97 -10.72
C ASP A 4 -15.57 2.52 -11.45
N PRO A 5 -14.96 3.41 -12.24
CA PRO A 5 -13.73 3.09 -12.95
C PRO A 5 -12.60 2.74 -11.98
N PHE A 6 -11.78 1.76 -12.35
CA PHE A 6 -10.58 1.43 -11.59
C PHE A 6 -9.63 2.64 -11.58
N ILE A 7 -9.25 3.09 -10.38
CA ILE A 7 -8.31 4.19 -10.19
C ILE A 7 -6.94 3.58 -9.93
N PRO A 8 -5.91 3.80 -10.77
CA PRO A 8 -4.57 3.30 -10.55
C PRO A 8 -3.95 3.79 -9.24
N TYR A 9 -3.19 2.92 -8.57
CA TYR A 9 -2.52 3.23 -7.30
C TYR A 9 -1.33 2.30 -7.05
N ALA A 10 -0.40 2.75 -6.22
CA ALA A 10 0.72 1.92 -5.76
C ALA A 10 0.51 1.39 -4.33
N VAL A 11 1.09 0.23 -4.05
CA VAL A 11 1.15 -0.39 -2.73
C VAL A 11 2.58 -0.77 -2.41
N ILE A 12 3.08 -0.30 -1.27
CA ILE A 12 4.44 -0.59 -0.80
C ILE A 12 4.48 -2.01 -0.21
N GLU A 13 5.36 -2.87 -0.72
CA GLU A 13 5.67 -4.16 -0.11
C GLU A 13 6.74 -3.97 0.97
N THR A 14 6.59 -4.67 2.09
CA THR A 14 7.33 -4.36 3.33
C THR A 14 7.79 -5.60 4.06
N GLY A 15 8.87 -5.49 4.83
CA GLY A 15 9.49 -6.62 5.53
C GLY A 15 8.64 -7.30 6.61
N ASN A 16 7.68 -6.59 7.21
CA ASN A 16 6.80 -7.18 8.22
C ASN A 16 5.46 -7.56 7.60
N TRP A 17 5.29 -8.87 7.39
CA TRP A 17 4.00 -9.50 7.09
C TRP A 17 3.88 -10.81 7.90
N PRO A 18 3.01 -10.87 8.91
CA PRO A 18 2.05 -9.86 9.34
C PRO A 18 2.72 -8.60 9.95
N PRO A 19 1.98 -7.47 10.05
CA PRO A 19 2.48 -6.25 10.68
C PRO A 19 2.71 -6.42 12.19
N THR A 20 3.63 -5.64 12.75
CA THR A 20 4.06 -5.78 14.16
C THR A 20 3.09 -5.16 15.17
N SER A 21 2.18 -4.28 14.74
CA SER A 21 1.16 -3.68 15.62
C SER A 21 -0.15 -3.40 14.88
N LEU A 22 -1.18 -4.18 15.20
CA LEU A 22 -2.55 -3.94 14.69
C LEU A 22 -3.15 -2.64 15.23
N MET A 23 -2.82 -2.25 16.46
CA MET A 23 -3.28 -0.99 17.05
C MET A 23 -2.79 0.23 16.28
N THR A 24 -1.54 0.19 15.80
CA THR A 24 -0.98 1.26 14.97
C THR A 24 -1.67 1.34 13.62
N ILE A 25 -1.95 0.18 13.01
CA ILE A 25 -2.70 0.12 11.75
C ILE A 25 -4.11 0.66 11.92
N TRP A 26 -4.78 0.35 13.01
CA TRP A 26 -6.08 0.90 13.32
C TRP A 26 -6.04 2.42 13.49
N ALA A 27 -5.06 2.94 14.23
CA ALA A 27 -4.94 4.38 14.48
C ALA A 27 -4.54 5.19 13.24
N LEU A 28 -3.67 4.64 12.39
CA LEU A 28 -3.08 5.37 11.26
C LEU A 28 -3.70 5.01 9.91
N GLY A 29 -4.35 3.86 9.79
CA GLY A 29 -4.92 3.31 8.56
C GLY A 29 -3.87 2.63 7.66
N ALA A 30 -4.10 1.36 7.31
CA ALA A 30 -3.21 0.61 6.41
C ALA A 30 -3.02 1.31 5.05
N ALA A 31 -4.09 1.88 4.48
CA ALA A 31 -4.02 2.62 3.23
C ALA A 31 -3.15 3.88 3.36
N ASN A 32 -3.32 4.67 4.42
CA ASN A 32 -2.47 5.84 4.66
C ASN A 32 -0.99 5.47 4.84
N LEU A 33 -0.69 4.29 5.39
CA LEU A 33 0.68 3.80 5.57
C LEU A 33 1.29 3.23 4.27
N LYS A 34 0.54 2.46 3.48
CA LYS A 34 1.10 1.67 2.36
C LYS A 34 0.70 2.14 0.97
N ARG A 35 -0.42 2.85 0.82
CA ARG A 35 -0.98 3.29 -0.46
C ARG A 35 -0.32 4.57 -0.94
N ILE A 36 -0.01 4.63 -2.23
CA ILE A 36 0.36 5.87 -2.93
C ILE A 36 -0.70 6.09 -4.01
N ASP A 37 -1.43 7.19 -3.88
CA ASP A 37 -2.38 7.62 -4.91
C ASP A 37 -1.65 8.45 -5.97
N PHE A 38 -2.05 8.28 -7.23
CA PHE A 38 -1.46 9.01 -8.34
C PHE A 38 -2.23 10.28 -8.68
N ASP A 39 -1.49 11.29 -9.12
CA ASP A 39 -2.04 12.41 -9.86
C ASP A 39 -2.37 11.96 -11.28
N LEU A 40 -3.66 11.69 -11.50
CA LEU A 40 -4.20 11.24 -12.78
C LEU A 40 -4.30 12.35 -13.84
N SER A 41 -3.98 13.60 -13.49
CA SER A 41 -3.81 14.65 -14.50
C SER A 41 -2.49 14.50 -15.29
N ARG A 42 -1.55 13.70 -14.75
CA ARG A 42 -0.27 13.36 -15.38
C ARG A 42 -0.37 12.04 -16.16
N PRO A 43 0.45 11.83 -17.20
CA PRO A 43 0.41 10.60 -17.98
C PRO A 43 0.92 9.38 -17.20
N GLU A 44 0.51 8.18 -17.61
CA GLU A 44 0.83 6.92 -16.93
C GLU A 44 2.32 6.59 -16.89
N ASP A 45 3.11 7.10 -17.85
CA ASP A 45 4.57 6.93 -17.87
C ASP A 45 5.26 7.59 -16.66
N THR A 46 4.55 8.48 -15.94
CA THR A 46 5.02 9.09 -14.70
C THR A 46 4.73 8.27 -13.44
N TYR A 47 3.96 7.18 -13.52
CA TYR A 47 3.55 6.43 -12.32
C TYR A 47 4.73 5.87 -11.52
N ILE A 48 5.81 5.43 -12.18
CA ILE A 48 7.04 5.00 -11.48
C ILE A 48 7.65 6.16 -10.68
N GLU A 49 7.79 7.33 -11.30
CA GLU A 49 8.32 8.53 -10.65
C GLU A 49 7.45 8.94 -9.46
N GLN A 50 6.12 9.02 -9.67
CA GLN A 50 5.16 9.36 -8.62
C GLN A 50 5.21 8.36 -7.46
N THR A 51 5.40 7.08 -7.77
CA THR A 51 5.52 6.02 -6.77
C THR A 51 6.78 6.19 -5.92
N LEU A 52 7.94 6.45 -6.53
CA LEU A 52 9.18 6.66 -5.79
C LEU A 52 9.12 7.94 -4.94
N ALA A 53 8.55 9.02 -5.47
CA ALA A 53 8.33 10.25 -4.73
C ALA A 53 7.36 10.04 -3.54
N GLY A 54 6.27 9.30 -3.76
CA GLY A 54 5.30 8.96 -2.73
C GLY A 54 5.89 8.09 -1.62
N LEU A 55 6.77 7.13 -1.96
CA LEU A 55 7.51 6.35 -0.97
C LEU A 55 8.41 7.26 -0.13
N GLN A 56 9.22 8.11 -0.78
CA GLN A 56 10.14 9.00 -0.09
C GLN A 56 9.39 9.93 0.87
N ALA A 57 8.28 10.54 0.43
CA ALA A 57 7.46 11.41 1.27
C ALA A 57 6.91 10.69 2.51
N LYS A 58 6.54 9.41 2.40
CA LYS A 58 6.11 8.61 3.55
C LYS A 58 7.26 8.28 4.49
N LEU A 59 8.43 7.93 3.95
CA LEU A 59 9.62 7.67 4.78
C LEU A 59 10.00 8.94 5.56
N ASP A 60 10.04 10.09 4.90
CA ASP A 60 10.37 11.39 5.54
C ASP A 60 9.38 11.72 6.66
N ARG A 61 8.09 11.41 6.47
CA ARG A 61 7.05 11.62 7.48
C ARG A 61 7.24 10.75 8.75
N TRP A 62 7.76 9.54 8.61
CA TRP A 62 7.74 8.53 9.69
C TRP A 62 9.12 8.16 10.28
N GLY A 63 10.21 8.78 9.84
CA GLY A 63 11.55 8.56 10.44
C GLY A 63 12.58 7.93 9.50
N GLY A 64 12.37 8.03 8.18
CA GLY A 64 13.39 7.97 7.14
C GLY A 64 13.72 6.59 6.57
N LYS A 65 13.40 5.49 7.25
CA LYS A 65 13.77 4.14 6.76
C LYS A 65 12.69 3.07 6.84
N GLU A 66 11.65 3.29 7.65
CA GLU A 66 10.64 2.27 7.94
C GLU A 66 9.23 2.88 7.96
N LEU A 67 8.26 2.07 7.55
CA LEU A 67 6.85 2.38 7.71
C LEU A 67 6.36 1.84 9.05
N PRO A 68 5.57 2.62 9.81
CA PRO A 68 4.97 2.17 11.06
C PRO A 68 4.32 0.79 10.92
N SER A 69 4.70 -0.14 11.81
CA SER A 69 4.23 -1.54 11.87
C SER A 69 4.59 -2.45 10.69
N PHE A 70 4.91 -1.90 9.52
CA PHE A 70 5.22 -2.65 8.32
C PHE A 70 6.73 -2.82 8.10
N GLY A 71 7.56 -2.01 8.75
CA GLY A 71 9.03 -2.11 8.66
C GLY A 71 9.56 -1.52 7.35
N ARG A 72 10.69 -2.06 6.87
CA ARG A 72 11.37 -1.52 5.67
C ARG A 72 10.60 -1.83 4.39
N PRO A 73 10.54 -0.89 3.43
CA PRO A 73 10.12 -1.18 2.06
C PRO A 73 11.04 -2.23 1.42
N LEU A 74 10.47 -3.10 0.59
CA LEU A 74 11.21 -4.11 -0.19
C LEU A 74 11.08 -3.86 -1.69
N SER A 75 9.86 -3.55 -2.12
CA SER A 75 9.46 -3.29 -3.51
C SER A 75 8.14 -2.52 -3.48
N ILE A 76 7.66 -2.11 -4.65
CA ILE A 76 6.39 -1.40 -4.77
C ILE A 76 5.60 -2.01 -5.92
N ILE A 77 4.32 -2.27 -5.70
CA ILE A 77 3.41 -2.75 -6.74
C ILE A 77 2.59 -1.57 -7.22
N ILE A 78 2.59 -1.34 -8.53
CA ILE A 78 1.75 -0.36 -9.20
C ILE A 78 0.60 -1.13 -9.84
N ASN A 79 -0.62 -0.96 -9.31
CA ASN A 79 -1.82 -1.49 -9.92
C ASN A 79 -2.30 -0.52 -11.01
N LEU A 80 -2.32 -0.97 -12.26
CA LEU A 80 -2.68 -0.17 -13.44
C LEU A 80 -4.16 -0.35 -13.80
N GLU A 81 -4.60 -1.61 -13.81
CA GLU A 81 -5.99 -2.00 -14.10
C GLU A 81 -6.34 -3.21 -13.22
N PRO A 82 -7.61 -3.65 -13.16
CA PRO A 82 -7.95 -4.91 -12.51
C PRO A 82 -7.11 -6.05 -13.10
N ASN A 83 -6.36 -6.74 -12.25
CA ASN A 83 -5.49 -7.86 -12.61
C ASN A 83 -4.35 -7.51 -13.57
N LYS A 84 -3.90 -6.25 -13.53
CA LYS A 84 -2.76 -5.78 -14.31
C LYS A 84 -1.94 -4.82 -13.48
N GLY A 85 -0.72 -5.21 -13.19
CA GLY A 85 0.20 -4.38 -12.44
C GLY A 85 1.65 -4.62 -12.83
N ILE A 86 2.53 -3.83 -12.23
CA ILE A 86 3.97 -4.02 -12.30
C ILE A 86 4.55 -3.98 -10.89
N ARG A 87 5.51 -4.86 -10.62
CA ARG A 87 6.34 -4.77 -9.42
C ARG A 87 7.62 -4.03 -9.79
N ILE A 88 7.94 -3.00 -9.03
CA ILE A 88 9.17 -2.23 -9.19
C ILE A 88 10.06 -2.34 -7.96
N GLY A 89 11.37 -2.26 -8.21
CA GLY A 89 12.38 -2.08 -7.17
C GLY A 89 12.31 -0.67 -6.58
N LEU A 90 13.00 -0.47 -5.44
CA LEU A 90 13.12 0.85 -4.81
C LEU A 90 13.97 1.85 -5.61
N ASP A 91 14.62 1.38 -6.67
CA ASP A 91 15.35 2.17 -7.66
C ASP A 91 14.51 2.50 -8.91
N GLY A 92 13.26 2.04 -8.96
CA GLY A 92 12.36 2.23 -10.10
C GLY A 92 12.50 1.20 -11.22
N SER A 93 13.41 0.23 -11.10
CA SER A 93 13.53 -0.86 -12.08
C SER A 93 12.29 -1.76 -12.06
N ILE A 94 11.80 -2.14 -13.23
CA ILE A 94 10.70 -3.12 -13.34
C ILE A 94 11.28 -4.50 -13.03
N MET A 95 10.71 -5.14 -12.01
CA MET A 95 11.10 -6.49 -11.58
C MET A 95 10.17 -7.56 -12.17
N ASP A 96 8.87 -7.26 -12.28
CA ASP A 96 7.86 -8.22 -12.70
C ASP A 96 6.60 -7.55 -13.27
N HIS A 97 5.87 -8.28 -14.11
CA HIS A 97 4.53 -7.93 -14.58
C HIS A 97 3.51 -8.85 -13.93
N LEU A 98 2.48 -8.27 -13.32
CA LEU A 98 1.52 -8.98 -12.50
C LEU A 98 0.17 -9.11 -13.21
N ASP A 99 -0.43 -10.29 -13.11
CA ASP A 99 -1.76 -10.64 -13.60
C ASP A 99 -2.82 -10.68 -12.47
N TRP A 100 -2.54 -10.00 -11.37
CA TRP A 100 -3.38 -9.87 -10.18
C TRP A 100 -3.29 -8.46 -9.60
N THR A 101 -4.24 -8.10 -8.73
CA THR A 101 -4.29 -6.76 -8.09
C THR A 101 -3.85 -6.86 -6.64
N MET A 102 -2.84 -6.08 -6.25
CA MET A 102 -2.48 -5.97 -4.83
C MET A 102 -3.51 -5.11 -4.10
N THR A 103 -4.24 -5.70 -3.16
CA THR A 103 -5.17 -4.99 -2.29
C THR A 103 -4.50 -4.61 -0.97
N ILE A 104 -4.99 -3.52 -0.36
CA ILE A 104 -4.57 -3.15 1.00
C ILE A 104 -5.65 -3.65 1.95
N GLY A 105 -5.31 -4.63 2.79
CA GLY A 105 -6.22 -5.11 3.82
C GLY A 105 -6.68 -3.98 4.74
N SER A 106 -7.95 -4.01 5.14
CA SER A 106 -8.50 -3.10 6.14
C SER A 106 -8.47 -3.78 7.52
N ALA A 107 -8.03 -3.06 8.55
CA ALA A 107 -8.26 -3.46 9.93
C ALA A 107 -9.50 -2.71 10.45
N SER A 108 -10.55 -3.44 10.82
CA SER A 108 -11.71 -2.90 11.54
C SER A 108 -11.71 -3.42 12.98
N MET A 109 -12.22 -2.62 13.90
CA MET A 109 -12.42 -3.03 15.30
C MET A 109 -13.91 -2.94 15.59
N ASP A 110 -14.52 -4.06 15.96
CA ASP A 110 -15.89 -4.08 16.45
C ASP A 110 -15.88 -3.70 17.93
N ALA A 111 -16.53 -2.58 18.27
CA ALA A 111 -16.73 -2.12 19.63
C ALA A 111 -18.01 -2.74 20.26
N GLY A 112 -18.50 -3.85 19.73
CA GLY A 112 -19.55 -4.67 20.32
C GLY A 112 -19.02 -5.60 21.42
N SER A 113 -19.41 -5.34 22.68
CA SER A 113 -19.36 -6.28 23.81
C SER A 113 -18.01 -6.61 24.47
N GLY A 114 -17.31 -5.61 25.05
CA GLY A 114 -16.47 -5.80 26.25
C GLY A 114 -15.30 -6.80 26.22
N LYS A 115 -15.04 -7.46 25.11
CA LYS A 115 -13.92 -8.35 24.81
C LYS A 115 -13.72 -8.24 23.31
N ALA A 116 -12.54 -7.81 22.88
CA ALA A 116 -12.21 -7.65 21.47
C ALA A 116 -11.63 -8.97 20.92
N PRO A 117 -12.39 -9.79 20.18
CA PRO A 117 -11.78 -10.77 19.29
C PRO A 117 -11.33 -10.05 18.01
N LEU A 118 -10.02 -9.89 17.85
CA LEU A 118 -9.42 -9.45 16.59
C LEU A 118 -9.63 -10.54 15.53
N ARG A 119 -10.33 -10.20 14.44
CA ARG A 119 -10.41 -11.04 13.24
C ARG A 119 -9.62 -10.39 12.11
N VAL A 120 -8.86 -11.22 11.40
CA VAL A 120 -8.16 -10.88 10.16
C VAL A 120 -8.88 -11.66 9.08
N ASP A 121 -9.47 -10.98 8.12
CA ASP A 121 -10.04 -11.62 6.93
C ASP A 121 -8.94 -11.71 5.86
N GLU A 122 -8.74 -12.92 5.33
CA GLU A 122 -7.75 -13.28 4.30
C GLU A 122 -8.14 -12.78 2.89
#